data_AF-A0A7W1UKV6-F1
#
_entry.id   AF-A0A7W1UKV6-F1
#
_cell.length_a   1.000
_cell.length_b   1.000
_cell.length_c   1.000
_cell.angle_alpha   90.00
_cell.angle_beta   90.00
_cell.angle_gamma   90.00
#
_symmetry.space_group_name_H-M   'P 1'
#
loop_
_entity.id
_entity.type
_entity.pdbx_description
1 polymer ?
#
loop_
_entity_poly.entity_id
_entity_poly.type
_entity_poly.pdbx_seq_one_letter_code
_entity_poly.pdbx_strand_id
1 'polypeptide(L)'
;MKRNTWMPRTRGVVLALSLVALSSGAASGQNRMPAQMNRAQMQQMMAKWHPAAREAMSFMTNKYGPPAEMTASMAVWNKTGPWKRTVISAQAVQHNFPGPHPDVMEQVIDYRVPPAMFSALAMYDGSVIVERTKGEMSARCDKEGANFLALNLAHEIATGKRTAGDARRMYAAQVKAMKAGQPAPYTERLLFQPMMGNTADPDRPAM
;
A
#
# COMPACT_ATOMS: atom_id res chain seq x y z
N MET A 1 80.72 -22.54 19.51
CA MET A 1 80.82 -22.35 20.99
C MET A 1 79.51 -22.88 21.59
N LYS A 2 79.49 -24.10 22.15
CA LYS A 2 79.53 -24.41 23.61
C LYS A 2 78.44 -23.61 24.38
N ARG A 3 77.41 -24.17 25.04
CA ARG A 3 77.26 -25.42 25.81
C ARG A 3 75.77 -25.78 26.05
N ASN A 4 75.50 -27.10 26.11
CA ASN A 4 74.38 -27.77 26.77
C ASN A 4 74.28 -27.45 28.27
N THR A 5 73.09 -27.58 28.86
CA THR A 5 72.88 -28.33 30.12
C THR A 5 71.47 -28.94 30.16
N TRP A 6 71.34 -30.00 30.96
CA TRP A 6 70.42 -31.13 30.86
C TRP A 6 69.66 -31.32 32.19
N MET A 7 68.33 -31.57 32.11
CA MET A 7 67.40 -32.40 32.93
C MET A 7 67.55 -32.58 34.47
N PRO A 8 66.44 -32.77 35.24
CA PRO A 8 65.79 -34.09 35.32
C PRO A 8 64.25 -34.15 35.42
N ARG A 9 63.77 -35.38 35.24
CA ARG A 9 62.39 -35.91 35.24
C ARG A 9 61.81 -36.07 36.64
N THR A 10 60.48 -35.98 36.78
CA THR A 10 59.71 -36.88 37.66
C THR A 10 58.33 -37.19 37.05
N ARG A 11 57.87 -38.41 37.31
CA ARG A 11 56.71 -39.09 36.74
C ARG A 11 55.41 -38.64 37.43
N GLY A 12 54.36 -38.45 36.65
CA GLY A 12 52.99 -38.27 37.13
C GLY A 12 51.99 -38.99 36.22
N VAL A 13 51.58 -40.17 36.68
CA VAL A 13 50.35 -40.96 36.45
C VAL A 13 49.41 -40.61 35.28
N VAL A 14 49.09 -41.67 34.54
CA VAL A 14 48.06 -41.81 33.51
C VAL A 14 46.65 -41.51 34.03
N LEU A 15 45.87 -40.72 33.29
CA LEU A 15 44.42 -40.88 33.22
C LEU A 15 43.95 -40.61 31.79
N ALA A 16 43.53 -41.68 31.11
CA ALA A 16 42.83 -41.59 29.83
C ALA A 16 41.41 -41.09 30.11
N LEU A 17 41.07 -39.92 29.57
CA LEU A 17 39.70 -39.38 29.57
C LEU A 17 39.24 -39.25 28.12
N SER A 18 38.30 -40.14 27.78
CA SER A 18 37.61 -40.26 26.51
C SER A 18 36.91 -38.96 26.13
N LEU A 19 37.06 -38.55 24.87
CA LEU A 19 36.28 -37.48 24.26
C LEU A 19 34.78 -37.81 24.28
N VAL A 20 33.97 -36.87 24.77
CA VAL A 20 32.61 -36.64 24.27
C VAL A 20 32.56 -35.18 23.86
N ALA A 21 32.69 -34.92 22.55
CA ALA A 21 32.44 -33.61 21.98
C ALA A 21 30.92 -33.36 22.01
N LEU A 22 30.48 -32.52 22.94
CA LEU A 22 29.14 -31.93 22.92
C LEU A 22 29.07 -30.97 21.73
N SER A 23 28.41 -31.41 20.66
CA SER A 23 28.03 -30.53 19.57
C SER A 23 26.94 -29.59 20.08
N SER A 24 27.32 -28.33 20.30
CA SER A 24 26.39 -27.24 20.50
C SER A 24 25.56 -27.07 19.22
N GLY A 25 24.30 -27.52 19.27
CA GLY A 25 23.32 -27.28 18.22
C GLY A 25 23.03 -25.79 18.13
N ALA A 26 23.77 -25.09 17.27
CA ALA A 26 23.39 -23.77 16.79
C ALA A 26 22.12 -23.94 15.94
N ALA A 27 20.96 -23.70 16.55
CA ALA A 27 19.72 -23.49 15.80
C ALA A 27 19.89 -22.20 14.99
N SER A 28 20.36 -22.34 13.76
CA SER A 28 20.30 -21.28 12.76
C SER A 28 18.82 -21.03 12.46
N GLY A 29 18.25 -20.04 13.15
CA GLY A 29 16.98 -19.43 12.79
C GLY A 29 17.14 -18.78 11.42
N GLN A 30 17.04 -19.59 10.36
CA GLN A 30 16.81 -19.09 9.02
C GLN A 30 15.52 -18.28 9.10
N ASN A 31 15.67 -16.97 8.97
CA ASN A 31 14.57 -16.04 8.78
C ASN A 31 13.90 -16.42 7.45
N ARG A 32 13.02 -17.43 7.49
CA ARG A 32 12.22 -17.84 6.34
C ARG A 32 11.30 -16.67 6.06
N MET A 33 11.59 -15.92 5.00
CA MET A 33 10.60 -15.03 4.43
C MET A 33 9.31 -15.85 4.26
N PRO A 34 8.14 -15.32 4.67
CA PRO A 34 6.89 -16.05 4.53
C PRO A 34 6.76 -16.50 3.07
N ALA A 35 6.48 -17.78 2.87
CA ALA A 35 6.29 -18.33 1.54
C ALA A 35 5.22 -17.49 0.82
N GLN A 36 5.58 -16.95 -0.34
CA GLN A 36 4.66 -16.17 -1.15
C GLN A 36 3.41 -17.02 -1.44
N MET A 37 2.25 -16.49 -1.09
CA MET A 37 0.98 -17.21 -1.23
C MET A 37 0.74 -17.59 -2.69
N ASN A 38 0.44 -18.85 -2.96
CA ASN A 38 0.24 -19.32 -4.33
C ASN A 38 -1.14 -18.94 -4.88
N ARG A 39 -1.31 -19.05 -6.20
CA ARG A 39 -2.55 -18.66 -6.89
C ARG A 39 -3.80 -19.37 -6.37
N ALA A 40 -3.71 -20.65 -6.02
CA ALA A 40 -4.85 -21.42 -5.53
C ALA A 40 -5.28 -20.94 -4.13
N GLN A 41 -4.31 -20.67 -3.25
CA GLN A 41 -4.57 -20.11 -1.92
C GLN A 41 -5.22 -18.72 -2.01
N MET A 42 -4.72 -17.83 -2.89
CA MET A 42 -5.33 -16.52 -3.12
C MET A 42 -6.78 -16.66 -3.62
N GLN A 43 -7.05 -17.56 -4.57
CA GLN A 43 -8.41 -17.81 -5.07
C GLN A 43 -9.35 -18.31 -3.98
N GLN A 44 -8.88 -19.21 -3.11
CA GLN A 44 -9.66 -19.71 -1.99
C GLN A 44 -10.00 -18.60 -0.99
N MET A 45 -9.06 -17.72 -0.67
CA MET A 45 -9.30 -16.59 0.23
C MET A 45 -10.29 -15.57 -0.35
N MET A 46 -10.26 -15.37 -1.67
CA MET A 46 -11.18 -14.48 -2.37
C MET A 46 -12.54 -15.10 -2.69
N ALA A 47 -12.79 -16.38 -2.37
CA ALA A 47 -13.99 -17.09 -2.80
C ALA A 47 -15.30 -16.38 -2.40
N LYS A 48 -15.30 -15.68 -1.24
CA LYS A 48 -16.44 -14.93 -0.70
C LYS A 48 -16.36 -13.42 -0.92
N TRP A 49 -15.35 -12.93 -1.61
CA TRP A 49 -15.20 -11.49 -1.86
C TRP A 49 -16.25 -11.01 -2.87
N HIS A 50 -16.63 -9.75 -2.73
CA HIS A 50 -17.50 -9.08 -3.68
C HIS A 50 -16.95 -9.24 -5.11
N PRO A 51 -17.79 -9.46 -6.15
CA PRO A 51 -17.33 -9.62 -7.53
C PRO A 51 -16.40 -8.49 -7.99
N ALA A 52 -16.78 -7.23 -7.73
CA ALA A 52 -15.94 -6.07 -8.06
C ALA A 52 -14.57 -6.10 -7.37
N ALA A 53 -14.48 -6.60 -6.13
CA ALA A 53 -13.21 -6.74 -5.44
C ALA A 53 -12.31 -7.80 -6.10
N ARG A 54 -12.89 -8.90 -6.60
CA ARG A 54 -12.14 -9.92 -7.36
C ARG A 54 -11.65 -9.41 -8.71
N GLU A 55 -12.44 -8.58 -9.38
CA GLU A 55 -12.05 -7.89 -10.61
C GLU A 55 -10.91 -6.90 -10.35
N ALA A 56 -11.05 -6.06 -9.32
CA ALA A 56 -10.01 -5.14 -8.87
C ALA A 56 -8.71 -5.88 -8.51
N MET A 57 -8.81 -7.01 -7.80
CA MET A 57 -7.66 -7.88 -7.48
C MET A 57 -6.96 -8.36 -8.73
N SER A 58 -7.73 -8.83 -9.72
CA SER A 58 -7.17 -9.33 -10.97
C SER A 58 -6.48 -8.21 -11.75
N PHE A 59 -7.11 -7.03 -11.83
CA PHE A 59 -6.55 -5.84 -12.47
C PHE A 59 -5.22 -5.42 -11.82
N MET A 60 -5.21 -5.22 -10.50
CA MET A 60 -4.01 -4.81 -9.77
C MET A 60 -2.90 -5.87 -9.86
N THR A 61 -3.25 -7.16 -9.77
CA THR A 61 -2.28 -8.25 -9.92
C THR A 61 -1.64 -8.26 -11.29
N ASN A 62 -2.43 -8.06 -12.35
CA ASN A 62 -1.92 -8.05 -13.72
C ASN A 62 -1.04 -6.83 -13.99
N LYS A 63 -1.38 -5.67 -13.41
CA LYS A 63 -0.66 -4.41 -13.65
C LYS A 63 0.59 -4.25 -12.79
N TYR A 64 0.52 -4.62 -11.52
CA TYR A 64 1.53 -4.31 -10.50
C TYR A 64 2.15 -5.56 -9.84
N GLY A 65 1.76 -6.76 -10.26
CA GLY A 65 2.17 -8.00 -9.62
C GLY A 65 1.34 -8.33 -8.37
N PRO A 66 1.66 -9.41 -7.66
CA PRO A 66 0.89 -9.87 -6.49
C PRO A 66 0.92 -8.84 -5.34
N PRO A 67 -0.11 -8.83 -4.46
CA PRO A 67 -0.13 -7.95 -3.31
C PRO A 67 1.03 -8.26 -2.35
N ALA A 68 1.49 -7.23 -1.64
CA ALA A 68 2.50 -7.38 -0.59
C ALA A 68 1.92 -8.12 0.63
N GLU A 69 0.65 -7.88 0.94
CA GLU A 69 -0.06 -8.50 2.07
C GLU A 69 -1.47 -8.89 1.64
N MET A 70 -1.96 -10.03 2.14
CA MET A 70 -3.31 -10.49 1.86
C MET A 70 -3.89 -11.23 3.08
N THR A 71 -5.14 -10.92 3.38
CA THR A 71 -5.95 -11.55 4.44
C THR A 71 -7.28 -12.00 3.85
N ALA A 72 -8.14 -12.62 4.66
CA ALA A 72 -9.48 -12.99 4.21
C ALA A 72 -10.37 -11.76 3.90
N SER A 73 -10.02 -10.57 4.38
CA SER A 73 -10.84 -9.36 4.26
C SER A 73 -10.23 -8.26 3.38
N MET A 74 -8.93 -8.33 3.05
CA MET A 74 -8.29 -7.31 2.22
C MET A 74 -6.97 -7.79 1.59
N ALA A 75 -6.53 -7.08 0.56
CA ALA A 75 -5.20 -7.17 -0.01
C ALA A 75 -4.56 -5.79 -0.13
N VAL A 76 -3.24 -5.73 0.02
CA VAL A 76 -2.49 -4.47 0.08
C VAL A 76 -1.32 -4.51 -0.89
N TRP A 77 -1.18 -3.45 -1.69
CA TRP A 77 0.03 -3.13 -2.43
C TRP A 77 0.69 -1.91 -1.81
N ASN A 78 2.01 -1.97 -1.66
CA ASN A 78 2.82 -0.89 -1.13
C ASN A 78 3.69 -0.32 -2.26
N LYS A 79 3.70 1.02 -2.40
CA LYS A 79 4.61 1.75 -3.31
C LYS A 79 4.60 1.24 -4.76
N THR A 80 3.41 1.15 -5.37
CA THR A 80 3.24 0.73 -6.77
C THR A 80 2.75 1.87 -7.64
N GLY A 81 3.42 2.14 -8.76
CA GLY A 81 3.06 3.28 -9.62
C GLY A 81 3.13 4.60 -8.85
N PRO A 82 2.12 5.49 -8.95
CA PRO A 82 2.07 6.72 -8.17
C PRO A 82 1.53 6.54 -6.74
N TRP A 83 1.12 5.32 -6.38
CA TRP A 83 0.40 5.05 -5.15
C TRP A 83 1.37 4.81 -4.00
N LYS A 84 1.17 5.54 -2.89
CA LYS A 84 1.79 5.20 -1.61
C LYS A 84 1.34 3.81 -1.16
N ARG A 85 0.04 3.55 -1.30
CA ARG A 85 -0.61 2.28 -0.96
C ARG A 85 -1.87 2.10 -1.79
N THR A 86 -2.16 0.86 -2.18
CA THR A 86 -3.49 0.44 -2.66
C THR A 86 -4.03 -0.61 -1.72
N VAL A 87 -5.29 -0.49 -1.30
CA VAL A 87 -6.00 -1.48 -0.50
C VAL A 87 -7.24 -1.93 -1.25
N ILE A 88 -7.39 -3.23 -1.47
CA ILE A 88 -8.64 -3.82 -1.95
C ILE A 88 -9.33 -4.50 -0.78
N SER A 89 -10.58 -4.12 -0.51
CA SER A 89 -11.42 -4.71 0.52
C SER A 89 -12.31 -5.81 -0.06
N ALA A 90 -12.50 -6.88 0.71
CA ALA A 90 -13.38 -7.99 0.33
C ALA A 90 -14.85 -7.58 0.22
N GLN A 91 -15.27 -6.63 1.05
CA GLN A 91 -16.63 -6.08 1.09
C GLN A 91 -16.69 -4.81 0.25
N ALA A 92 -17.85 -4.59 -0.37
CA ALA A 92 -18.14 -3.37 -1.12
C ALA A 92 -18.94 -2.39 -0.26
N VAL A 93 -18.66 -1.10 -0.43
CA VAL A 93 -19.50 -0.01 0.07
C VAL A 93 -20.22 0.61 -1.13
N GLN A 94 -21.53 0.81 -1.03
CA GLN A 94 -22.27 1.43 -2.14
C GLN A 94 -21.92 2.92 -2.26
N HIS A 95 -21.51 3.33 -3.45
CA HIS A 95 -21.26 4.73 -3.79
C HIS A 95 -22.14 5.15 -4.98
N ASN A 96 -22.79 6.31 -4.87
CA ASN A 96 -23.82 6.75 -5.82
C ASN A 96 -23.39 7.90 -6.74
N PHE A 97 -22.15 8.35 -6.64
CA PHE A 97 -21.62 9.44 -7.46
C PHE A 97 -20.47 8.94 -8.34
N PRO A 98 -20.40 9.29 -9.63
CA PRO A 98 -21.37 10.06 -10.43
C PRO A 98 -22.59 9.21 -10.83
N GLY A 99 -22.56 7.91 -10.51
CA GLY A 99 -23.68 7.00 -10.57
C GLY A 99 -23.42 5.79 -9.66
N PRO A 100 -24.39 4.89 -9.48
CA PRO A 100 -24.29 3.75 -8.57
C PRO A 100 -23.17 2.77 -8.98
N HIS A 101 -22.25 2.50 -8.06
CA HIS A 101 -21.19 1.49 -8.18
C HIS A 101 -20.64 1.09 -6.80
N PRO A 102 -19.96 -0.06 -6.69
CA PRO A 102 -19.34 -0.50 -5.45
C PRO A 102 -17.93 0.08 -5.27
N ASP A 103 -17.65 0.65 -4.10
CA ASP A 103 -16.29 0.99 -3.68
C ASP A 103 -15.63 -0.23 -3.04
N VAL A 104 -14.54 -0.69 -3.65
CA VAL A 104 -13.76 -1.85 -3.17
C VAL A 104 -12.25 -1.60 -3.15
N MET A 105 -11.75 -0.59 -3.88
CA MET A 105 -10.35 -0.25 -4.00
C MET A 105 -10.10 1.17 -3.49
N GLU A 106 -9.28 1.30 -2.44
CA GLU A 106 -8.75 2.56 -1.96
C GLU A 106 -7.32 2.77 -2.45
N GLN A 107 -7.03 3.92 -3.04
CA GLN A 107 -5.69 4.28 -3.48
C GLN A 107 -5.25 5.60 -2.86
N VAL A 108 -4.06 5.56 -2.27
CA VAL A 108 -3.55 6.60 -1.37
C VAL A 108 -2.31 7.25 -1.97
N ILE A 109 -2.22 8.57 -1.86
CA ILE A 109 -1.02 9.36 -2.17
C ILE A 109 -0.60 10.18 -0.96
N ASP A 110 0.69 10.52 -0.91
CA ASP A 110 1.19 11.58 -0.05
C ASP A 110 0.70 12.93 -0.60
N TYR A 111 -0.08 13.66 0.21
CA TYR A 111 -0.63 14.96 -0.19
C TYR A 111 -0.98 15.82 1.03
N ARG A 112 -0.48 17.06 1.08
CA ARG A 112 -0.87 18.05 2.09
C ARG A 112 -1.97 18.95 1.55
N VAL A 113 -3.19 18.79 2.07
CA VAL A 113 -4.32 19.68 1.79
C VAL A 113 -4.27 20.89 2.72
N PRO A 114 -4.41 22.14 2.24
CA PRO A 114 -4.60 23.30 3.11
C PRO A 114 -5.87 23.15 3.96
N PRO A 115 -5.84 23.38 5.29
CA PRO A 115 -7.01 23.19 6.16
C PRO A 115 -8.29 23.89 5.68
N ALA A 116 -8.16 25.08 5.09
CA ALA A 116 -9.28 25.85 4.53
C ALA A 116 -10.02 25.14 3.38
N MET A 117 -9.41 24.13 2.75
CA MET A 117 -9.99 23.42 1.59
C MET A 117 -10.70 22.12 1.96
N PHE A 118 -10.68 21.68 3.22
CA PHE A 118 -11.29 20.41 3.65
C PHE A 118 -12.80 20.39 3.37
N SER A 119 -13.52 21.47 3.69
CA SER A 119 -14.96 21.55 3.41
C SER A 119 -15.27 21.49 1.92
N ALA A 120 -14.44 22.10 1.07
CA ALA A 120 -14.62 22.06 -0.38
C ALA A 120 -14.44 20.63 -0.94
N LEU A 121 -13.46 19.88 -0.42
CA LEU A 121 -13.24 18.49 -0.80
C LEU A 121 -14.37 17.57 -0.32
N ALA A 122 -14.86 17.78 0.91
CA ALA A 122 -16.00 17.02 1.45
C ALA A 122 -17.29 17.24 0.62
N MET A 123 -17.48 18.43 0.05
CA MET A 123 -18.61 18.74 -0.84
C MET A 123 -18.46 18.19 -2.27
N TYR A 124 -17.26 17.76 -2.64
CA TYR A 124 -16.96 17.31 -4.00
C TYR A 124 -17.30 15.83 -4.20
N ASP A 125 -16.68 14.93 -3.44
CA ASP A 125 -16.83 13.48 -3.62
C ASP A 125 -16.71 12.80 -2.25
N GLY A 126 -17.72 12.00 -1.88
CA GLY A 126 -17.76 11.32 -0.59
C GLY A 126 -16.73 10.20 -0.44
N SER A 127 -16.13 9.77 -1.56
CA SER A 127 -15.11 8.74 -1.60
C SER A 127 -13.70 9.32 -1.71
N VAL A 128 -13.54 10.65 -1.69
CA VAL A 128 -12.25 11.32 -1.45
C VAL A 128 -12.04 11.52 0.04
N ILE A 129 -10.95 10.99 0.57
CA ILE A 129 -10.61 11.04 2.00
C ILE A 129 -9.33 11.84 2.16
N VAL A 130 -9.32 12.77 3.12
CA VAL A 130 -8.16 13.60 3.45
C VAL A 130 -7.81 13.40 4.92
N GLU A 131 -6.58 12.98 5.19
CA GLU A 131 -6.07 12.76 6.54
C GLU A 131 -4.86 13.66 6.80
N ARG A 132 -5.10 14.80 7.48
CA ARG A 132 -4.10 15.84 7.78
C ARG A 132 -2.90 15.28 8.55
N THR A 133 -3.15 14.49 9.60
CA THR A 133 -2.12 13.94 10.48
C THR A 133 -1.09 13.11 9.72
N LYS A 134 -1.54 12.22 8.83
CA LYS A 134 -0.65 11.41 7.98
C LYS A 134 -0.13 12.16 6.76
N GLY A 135 -0.79 13.26 6.37
CA GLY A 135 -0.52 13.95 5.12
C GLY A 135 -0.90 13.11 3.91
N GLU A 136 -2.06 12.46 3.99
CA GLU A 136 -2.55 11.54 2.95
C GLU A 136 -3.84 12.08 2.33
N MET A 137 -3.98 11.87 1.02
CA MET A 137 -5.25 11.96 0.32
C MET A 137 -5.48 10.65 -0.42
N SER A 138 -6.69 10.11 -0.33
CA SER A 138 -7.07 8.87 -1.01
C SER A 138 -8.41 8.99 -1.73
N ALA A 139 -8.64 8.08 -2.67
CA ALA A 139 -9.92 7.90 -3.34
C ALA A 139 -10.33 6.43 -3.28
N ARG A 140 -11.65 6.18 -3.18
CA ARG A 140 -12.25 4.85 -3.24
C ARG A 140 -13.13 4.69 -4.48
N CYS A 141 -12.98 3.56 -5.16
CA CYS A 141 -13.80 3.17 -6.32
C CYS A 141 -13.65 1.67 -6.63
N ASP A 142 -14.27 1.17 -7.69
CA ASP A 142 -14.01 -0.16 -8.28
C ASP A 142 -12.85 -0.14 -9.29
N LYS A 143 -12.47 1.04 -9.80
CA LYS A 143 -11.49 1.20 -10.88
C LYS A 143 -10.41 2.21 -10.54
N GLU A 144 -9.16 1.86 -10.85
CA GLU A 144 -8.01 2.75 -10.69
C GLU A 144 -8.17 4.07 -11.48
N GLY A 145 -8.70 3.98 -12.71
CA GLY A 145 -8.92 5.18 -13.52
C GLY A 145 -9.89 6.18 -12.88
N ALA A 146 -10.89 5.69 -12.15
CA ALA A 146 -11.80 6.55 -11.40
C ALA A 146 -11.12 7.19 -10.18
N ASN A 147 -10.20 6.48 -9.52
CA ASN A 147 -9.37 7.06 -8.46
C ASN A 147 -8.41 8.13 -8.99
N PHE A 148 -7.81 7.93 -10.19
CA PHE A 148 -7.04 8.99 -10.86
C PHE A 148 -7.90 10.25 -11.08
N LEU A 149 -9.09 10.08 -11.64
CA LEU A 149 -10.02 11.18 -11.90
C LEU A 149 -10.39 11.91 -10.60
N ALA A 150 -10.75 11.16 -9.57
CA ALA A 150 -11.12 11.69 -8.27
C ALA A 150 -10.01 12.58 -7.69
N LEU A 151 -8.78 12.07 -7.66
CA LEU A 151 -7.63 12.77 -7.05
C LEU A 151 -7.13 13.95 -7.90
N ASN A 152 -7.22 13.86 -9.22
CA ASN A 152 -6.90 14.98 -10.11
C ASN A 152 -7.81 16.19 -9.84
N LEU A 153 -9.11 15.96 -9.75
CA LEU A 153 -10.07 17.02 -9.46
C LEU A 153 -9.98 17.49 -8.00
N ALA A 154 -9.69 16.59 -7.06
CA ALA A 154 -9.41 16.97 -5.67
C ALA A 154 -8.19 17.89 -5.57
N HIS A 155 -7.12 17.63 -6.34
CA HIS A 155 -5.97 18.52 -6.44
C HIS A 155 -6.34 19.91 -6.98
N GLU A 156 -7.16 19.98 -8.03
CA GLU A 156 -7.63 21.27 -8.57
C GLU A 156 -8.49 22.05 -7.57
N ILE A 157 -9.29 21.37 -6.76
CA ILE A 157 -10.00 22.01 -5.64
C ILE A 157 -9.01 22.49 -4.59
N ALA A 158 -8.10 21.63 -4.13
CA ALA A 158 -7.15 21.96 -3.07
C ALA A 158 -6.22 23.13 -3.41
N THR A 159 -6.00 23.39 -4.71
CA THR A 159 -5.20 24.51 -5.24
C THR A 159 -6.04 25.74 -5.62
N GLY A 160 -7.36 25.70 -5.41
CA GLY A 160 -8.28 26.80 -5.75
C GLY A 160 -8.54 26.96 -7.25
N LYS A 161 -8.02 26.07 -8.10
CA LYS A 161 -8.23 26.09 -9.55
C LYS A 161 -9.66 25.73 -9.94
N ARG A 162 -10.37 24.96 -9.11
CA ARG A 162 -11.73 24.48 -9.41
C ARG A 162 -12.62 24.50 -8.17
N THR A 163 -13.91 24.80 -8.36
CA THR A 163 -14.93 24.65 -7.33
C THR A 163 -15.40 23.19 -7.21
N ALA A 164 -15.93 22.79 -6.05
CA ALA A 164 -16.50 21.45 -5.87
C ALA A 164 -17.61 21.14 -6.89
N GLY A 165 -18.48 22.12 -7.19
CA GLY A 165 -19.56 21.96 -8.18
C GLY A 165 -19.06 21.73 -9.60
N ASP A 166 -18.04 22.49 -10.03
CA ASP A 166 -17.39 22.28 -11.33
C ASP A 166 -16.69 20.92 -11.41
N ALA A 167 -16.05 20.50 -10.32
CA ALA A 167 -15.37 19.21 -10.24
C ALA A 167 -16.37 18.06 -10.40
N ARG A 168 -17.54 18.13 -9.75
CA ARG A 168 -18.60 17.12 -9.90
C ARG A 168 -19.08 16.99 -11.35
N ARG A 169 -19.28 18.12 -12.05
CA ARG A 169 -19.65 18.12 -13.47
C ARG A 169 -18.55 17.55 -14.35
N MET A 170 -17.30 17.93 -14.10
CA MET A 170 -16.15 17.42 -14.85
C MET A 170 -15.97 15.92 -14.65
N TYR A 171 -16.15 15.42 -13.43
CA TYR A 171 -16.12 13.99 -13.15
C TYR A 171 -17.13 13.24 -14.03
N ALA A 172 -18.41 13.65 -14.00
CA ALA A 172 -19.46 13.02 -14.79
C ALA A 172 -19.15 13.05 -16.29
N ALA A 173 -18.60 14.16 -16.80
CA ALA A 173 -18.18 14.29 -18.19
C ALA A 173 -17.04 13.32 -18.57
N GLN A 174 -16.01 13.20 -17.72
CA GLN A 174 -14.87 12.30 -17.94
C GLN A 174 -15.30 10.83 -17.89
N VAL A 175 -16.17 10.45 -16.96
CA VAL A 175 -16.74 9.09 -16.92
C VAL A 175 -17.58 8.80 -18.16
N LYS A 176 -18.39 9.77 -18.62
CA LYS A 176 -19.16 9.62 -19.86
C LYS A 176 -18.24 9.42 -21.08
N ALA A 177 -17.17 10.21 -21.19
CA ALA A 177 -16.18 10.09 -22.26
C ALA A 177 -15.50 8.72 -22.24
N MET A 178 -15.01 8.29 -21.07
CA MET A 178 -14.39 6.97 -20.88
C MET A 178 -15.33 5.84 -21.28
N LYS A 179 -16.61 5.89 -20.87
CA LYS A 179 -17.63 4.88 -21.25
C LYS A 179 -17.92 4.87 -22.75
N ALA A 180 -17.80 6.00 -23.42
CA ALA A 180 -17.98 6.13 -24.86
C ALA A 180 -16.71 5.79 -25.68
N GLY A 181 -15.64 5.33 -25.03
CA GLY A 181 -14.35 5.08 -25.68
C GLY A 181 -13.67 6.35 -26.21
N GLN A 182 -14.09 7.52 -25.72
CA GLN A 182 -13.50 8.81 -26.06
C GLN A 182 -12.34 9.12 -25.11
N PRO A 183 -11.40 10.00 -25.50
CA PRO A 183 -10.32 10.43 -24.62
C PRO A 183 -10.83 10.96 -23.28
N ALA A 184 -10.27 10.44 -22.19
CA ALA A 184 -10.63 10.78 -20.83
C ALA A 184 -9.36 10.96 -19.97
N PRO A 185 -8.56 12.01 -20.23
CA PRO A 185 -7.19 12.14 -19.72
C PRO A 185 -7.10 12.15 -18.19
N TYR A 186 -8.15 12.59 -17.50
CA TYR A 186 -8.18 12.57 -16.03
C TYR A 186 -8.23 11.16 -15.45
N THR A 187 -8.62 10.16 -16.25
CA THR A 187 -8.73 8.75 -15.83
C THR A 187 -7.48 7.92 -16.09
N GLU A 188 -6.50 8.48 -16.80
CA GLU A 188 -5.35 7.73 -17.31
C GLU A 188 -4.17 7.72 -16.32
N ARG A 189 -4.00 8.82 -15.59
CA ARG A 189 -2.89 9.05 -14.65
C ARG A 189 -3.18 10.25 -13.74
N LEU A 190 -2.33 10.46 -12.75
CA LEU A 190 -2.27 11.75 -12.07
C LEU A 190 -1.72 12.83 -13.02
N LEU A 191 -2.41 13.97 -13.07
CA LEU A 191 -2.10 15.16 -13.87
C LEU A 191 -1.26 16.18 -13.09
N PHE A 192 -0.90 15.83 -11.85
CA PHE A 192 0.03 16.53 -11.00
C PHE A 192 1.05 15.51 -10.48
N GLN A 193 2.20 16.00 -10.03
CA GLN A 193 3.19 15.14 -9.39
C GLN A 193 2.83 15.01 -7.89
N PRO A 194 2.59 13.79 -7.37
CA PRO A 194 2.39 13.59 -5.95
C PRO A 194 3.58 14.11 -5.15
N MET A 195 3.31 14.66 -3.97
CA MET A 195 4.37 15.05 -3.05
C MET A 195 5.10 13.79 -2.59
N MET A 196 6.42 13.80 -2.54
CA MET A 196 7.21 12.64 -2.09
C MET A 196 7.59 12.83 -0.63
N GLY A 197 6.76 12.33 0.28
CA GLY A 197 6.96 12.47 1.72
C GLY A 197 6.84 13.90 2.25
N ASN A 198 7.06 14.07 3.56
CA ASN A 198 6.97 15.35 4.28
C ASN A 198 5.60 16.09 4.19
N THR A 199 4.54 15.36 3.86
CA THR A 199 3.17 15.89 3.77
C THR A 199 2.44 15.91 5.10
N ALA A 200 2.92 15.16 6.08
CA ALA A 200 2.30 15.02 7.40
C ALA A 200 2.17 16.36 8.13
N ASP A 201 0.98 16.62 8.66
CA ASP A 201 0.67 17.75 9.54
C ASP A 201 0.02 17.18 10.81
N PRO A 202 0.83 16.76 11.81
CA PRO A 202 0.35 16.08 13.01
C PRO A 202 -0.38 17.01 14.00
N ASP A 203 -0.66 18.25 13.59
CA ASP A 203 -1.12 19.35 14.44
C ASP A 203 -0.09 19.75 15.52
N ARG A 204 -0.51 20.62 16.44
CA ARG A 204 0.27 21.04 17.60
C ARG A 204 -0.44 20.61 18.89
N PRO A 205 0.29 20.40 20.00
CA PRO A 205 -0.33 20.30 21.32
C PRO A 205 -1.24 21.49 21.59
N ALA A 206 -2.37 21.25 22.26
CA ALA A 206 -3.30 22.30 22.63
C ALA A 206 -2.73 23.28 23.66
N MET A 207 -1.70 22.85 24.40
CA MET A 207 -0.98 23.57 25.45
C MET A 207 0.48 23.12 25.49
#